data_AF-A0A5N6WGT6-F1
#
_entry.id   AF-A0A5N6WGT6-F1
#
_cell.length_a   1.000
_cell.length_b   1.000
_cell.length_c   1.000
_cell.angle_alpha   90.00
_cell.angle_beta   90.00
_cell.angle_gamma   90.00
#
_symmetry.space_group_name_H-M   'P 1'
#
loop_
_entity.id
_entity.type
_entity.pdbx_description
1 polymer ?
#
loop_
_entity_poly.entity_id
_entity_poly.type
_entity_poly.pdbx_seq_one_letter_code
_entity_poly.pdbx_strand_id
1 'polypeptide(L)'
;MPRVPTTREVVPGAPVNIILKADQPTGRTVSGTIADVLTRGNHPRGIKVRLTDGRGQRTRRTTSEAELPSQNIGLDAYMVSARPRRGARRDESQQPVHDGSVVTCPVCGVFEGDETAVAHHVAGHFAD
;
A
#
# COMPACT_ATOMS: atom_id res chain seq x y z
N MET A 1 -1.51 -22.76 32.12
CA MET A 1 -1.30 -21.81 31.00
C MET A 1 -2.04 -22.35 29.80
N PRO A 2 -2.99 -21.60 29.19
CA PRO A 2 -3.58 -22.05 27.93
C PRO A 2 -2.47 -22.13 26.89
N ARG A 3 -2.19 -23.35 26.41
CA ARG A 3 -1.14 -23.62 25.43
C ARG A 3 -1.61 -23.02 24.12
N VAL A 4 -1.02 -21.88 23.74
CA VAL A 4 -1.31 -21.23 22.46
C VAL A 4 -0.96 -22.23 21.35
N PRO A 5 -1.89 -22.53 20.42
CA PRO A 5 -1.62 -23.44 19.34
C PRO A 5 -0.47 -22.89 18.49
N THR A 6 0.39 -23.77 18.04
CA THR A 6 1.49 -23.44 17.14
C THR A 6 0.96 -23.19 15.73
N THR A 7 1.69 -22.42 14.94
CA THR A 7 1.29 -22.08 13.55
C THR A 7 1.06 -23.31 12.67
N ARG A 8 1.64 -24.47 13.02
CA ARG A 8 1.42 -25.76 12.34
C ARG A 8 0.04 -26.37 12.59
N GLU A 9 -0.57 -26.06 13.73
CA GLU A 9 -1.90 -26.55 14.10
C GLU A 9 -3.01 -25.68 13.50
N VAL A 10 -2.66 -24.51 12.95
CA VAL A 10 -3.60 -23.54 12.38
C VAL A 10 -3.51 -23.61 10.86
N VAL A 11 -4.45 -24.34 10.24
CA VAL A 11 -4.51 -24.56 8.79
C VAL A 11 -5.65 -23.73 8.18
N PRO A 12 -5.45 -23.08 7.01
CA PRO A 12 -6.56 -22.47 6.29
C PRO A 12 -7.65 -23.50 5.96
N GLY A 13 -8.92 -23.12 6.14
CA GLY A 13 -10.07 -24.00 5.98
C GLY A 13 -10.55 -24.68 7.28
N ALA A 14 -9.77 -24.63 8.36
CA ALA A 14 -10.18 -25.21 9.64
C ALA A 14 -11.19 -24.32 10.40
N PRO A 15 -12.20 -24.90 11.08
CA PRO A 15 -13.08 -24.18 11.98
C PRO A 15 -12.33 -23.83 13.27
N VAL A 16 -12.38 -22.57 13.67
CA VAL A 16 -11.71 -22.06 14.87
C VAL A 16 -12.59 -21.06 15.61
N ASN A 17 -12.35 -20.91 16.91
CA ASN A 17 -12.91 -19.84 17.72
C ASN A 17 -11.84 -18.78 17.92
N ILE A 18 -12.06 -17.58 17.42
CA ILE A 18 -11.11 -16.47 17.56
C ILE A 18 -11.74 -15.30 18.30
N ILE A 19 -10.90 -14.51 18.95
CA ILE A 19 -11.31 -13.24 19.55
C ILE A 19 -10.98 -12.15 18.53
N LEU A 20 -12.02 -11.43 18.08
CA LEU A 20 -11.83 -10.29 17.20
C LEU A 20 -11.16 -9.14 17.97
N LYS A 21 -10.44 -8.27 17.27
CA LYS A 21 -9.77 -7.12 17.91
C LYS A 21 -10.75 -6.20 18.65
N ALA A 22 -11.99 -6.10 18.19
CA ALA A 22 -13.06 -5.35 18.85
C ALA A 22 -13.50 -6.01 20.17
N ASP A 23 -13.47 -7.34 20.24
CA ASP A 23 -13.96 -8.12 21.36
C ASP A 23 -12.88 -8.49 22.38
N GLN A 24 -11.61 -8.15 22.13
CA GLN A 24 -10.49 -8.35 23.07
C GLN A 24 -10.75 -7.90 24.52
N PRO A 25 -11.39 -6.73 24.81
CA PRO A 25 -11.69 -6.37 26.20
C PRO A 25 -12.82 -7.21 26.82
N THR A 26 -13.72 -7.77 25.99
CA THR A 26 -14.86 -8.58 26.45
C THR A 26 -14.58 -10.07 26.46
N GLY A 27 -13.51 -10.52 25.78
CA GLY A 27 -13.17 -11.93 25.61
C GLY A 27 -14.16 -12.73 24.77
N ARG A 28 -15.12 -12.10 24.10
CA ARG A 28 -16.09 -12.80 23.25
C ARG A 28 -15.37 -13.50 22.11
N THR A 29 -15.68 -14.78 21.94
CA THR A 29 -15.15 -15.62 20.87
C THR A 29 -16.18 -15.73 19.76
N VAL A 30 -15.69 -15.71 18.53
CA VAL A 30 -16.48 -15.86 17.32
C VAL A 30 -15.98 -17.11 16.61
N SER A 31 -16.90 -18.01 16.30
CA SER A 31 -16.63 -19.19 15.47
C SER A 31 -16.54 -18.78 14.00
N GLY A 32 -15.53 -19.28 13.31
CA GLY A 32 -15.43 -19.10 11.86
C GLY A 32 -14.31 -19.90 11.23
N THR A 33 -14.18 -19.78 9.92
CA THR A 33 -13.20 -20.53 9.12
C THR A 33 -12.02 -19.64 8.75
N ILE A 34 -10.80 -20.16 8.88
CA ILE A 34 -9.58 -19.45 8.50
C ILE A 34 -9.49 -19.38 6.98
N ALA A 35 -9.39 -18.17 6.43
CA ALA A 35 -9.04 -17.96 5.03
C ALA A 35 -7.52 -18.02 4.84
N ASP A 36 -6.76 -17.34 5.70
CA ASP A 36 -5.31 -17.22 5.55
C ASP A 36 -4.63 -17.00 6.91
N VAL A 37 -3.39 -17.49 7.04
CA VAL A 37 -2.56 -17.36 8.25
C VAL A 37 -1.51 -16.29 7.99
N LEU A 38 -1.73 -15.09 8.54
CA LEU A 38 -0.87 -13.92 8.33
C LEU A 38 0.37 -13.89 9.25
N THR A 39 0.59 -14.95 10.03
CA THR A 39 1.64 -14.96 11.06
C THR A 39 2.92 -15.55 10.51
N ARG A 40 3.99 -14.76 10.52
CA ARG A 40 5.34 -15.23 10.22
C ARG A 40 5.97 -15.82 11.50
N GLY A 41 5.67 -17.08 11.80
CA GLY A 41 6.26 -17.83 12.92
C GLY A 41 5.33 -18.10 14.11
N ASN A 42 5.86 -18.70 15.18
CA ASN A 42 5.12 -19.02 16.39
C ASN A 42 5.22 -17.86 17.39
N HIS A 43 4.10 -17.24 17.72
CA HIS A 43 4.07 -16.08 18.61
C HIS A 43 3.43 -16.45 19.96
N PRO A 44 4.09 -16.16 21.09
CA PRO A 44 3.64 -16.62 22.42
C PRO A 44 2.28 -16.05 22.84
N ARG A 45 1.82 -14.97 22.19
CA ARG A 45 0.53 -14.31 22.50
C ARG A 45 -0.60 -14.69 21.54
N GLY A 46 -0.32 -15.42 20.47
CA GLY A 46 -1.34 -15.84 19.51
C GLY A 46 -0.99 -15.60 18.04
N ILE A 47 -1.75 -16.25 17.17
CA ILE A 47 -1.59 -16.26 15.72
C ILE A 47 -2.62 -15.32 15.10
N LYS A 48 -2.17 -14.41 14.24
CA LYS A 48 -3.02 -13.56 13.43
C LYS A 48 -3.51 -14.34 12.21
N VAL A 49 -4.83 -14.50 12.11
CA VAL A 49 -5.51 -15.17 11.00
C VAL A 49 -6.51 -14.21 10.35
N ARG A 50 -6.78 -14.44 9.06
CA ARG A 50 -7.87 -13.81 8.31
C ARG A 50 -9.02 -14.81 8.25
N LEU A 51 -10.24 -14.38 8.57
CA LEU A 51 -11.46 -15.18 8.42
C LEU A 51 -11.99 -15.10 6.98
N THR A 52 -12.60 -16.17 6.50
CA THR A 52 -13.30 -16.22 5.21
C THR A 52 -14.52 -15.28 5.18
N ASP A 53 -15.14 -15.06 6.34
CA ASP A 53 -16.37 -14.25 6.48
C ASP A 53 -16.14 -12.73 6.32
N GLY A 54 -14.92 -12.26 6.05
CA GLY A 54 -14.63 -10.83 5.84
C GLY A 54 -14.74 -9.94 7.09
N ARG A 55 -15.35 -10.41 8.19
CA ARG A 55 -15.52 -9.69 9.48
C ARG A 55 -14.22 -9.31 10.20
N GLY A 56 -13.08 -9.82 9.73
CA GLY A 56 -11.75 -9.57 10.29
C GLY A 56 -10.99 -8.37 9.73
N GLN A 57 -11.54 -7.63 8.76
CA GLN A 57 -10.84 -6.49 8.15
C GLN A 57 -11.51 -5.14 8.47
N ARG A 58 -10.74 -4.23 9.05
CA ARG A 58 -10.99 -2.79 8.91
C ARG A 58 -10.63 -2.40 7.48
N THR A 59 -11.58 -2.58 6.56
CA THR A 59 -11.51 -1.99 5.23
C THR A 59 -11.77 -0.49 5.37
N ARG A 60 -10.77 0.36 5.13
CA ARG A 60 -11.05 1.72 4.67
C ARG A 60 -11.68 1.55 3.29
N ARG A 61 -13.00 1.73 3.18
CA ARG A 61 -13.64 1.91 1.87
C ARG A 61 -12.98 3.14 1.23
N THR A 62 -12.21 2.95 0.18
CA THR A 62 -12.15 3.94 -0.88
C THR A 62 -13.51 3.87 -1.58
N THR A 63 -14.32 4.90 -1.37
CA THR A 63 -15.54 5.15 -2.16
C THR A 63 -15.12 5.27 -3.62
N SER A 64 -15.40 4.28 -4.45
CA SER A 64 -15.38 4.47 -5.91
C SER A 64 -16.71 5.13 -6.29
N GLU A 65 -16.76 6.44 -6.14
CA GLU A 65 -17.79 7.25 -6.78
C GLU A 65 -17.33 7.48 -8.22
N ALA A 66 -17.70 6.56 -9.11
CA ALA A 66 -17.44 6.68 -10.54
C ALA A 66 -18.75 6.60 -11.29
N GLU A 67 -19.56 7.66 -11.15
CA GLU A 67 -20.53 8.02 -12.16
C GLU A 67 -20.77 9.54 -12.07
N LEU A 68 -20.20 10.30 -13.01
CA LEU A 68 -20.73 11.62 -13.33
C LEU A 68 -20.92 11.75 -14.84
N PRO A 69 -22.11 12.19 -15.29
CA PRO A 69 -22.51 12.27 -16.68
C PRO A 69 -21.89 13.45 -17.42
N SER A 70 -21.85 13.31 -18.74
CA SER A 70 -21.44 14.30 -19.74
C SER A 70 -22.18 15.62 -19.60
N GLN A 71 -21.47 16.70 -19.25
CA GLN A 71 -21.89 18.07 -19.53
C GLN A 71 -20.71 18.91 -20.01
N ASN A 72 -20.76 19.27 -21.29
CA ASN A 72 -19.98 20.35 -21.88
C ASN A 72 -20.47 21.68 -21.27
N ILE A 73 -19.71 22.31 -20.38
CA ILE A 73 -19.72 23.77 -20.18
C ILE A 73 -18.34 24.22 -19.66
N GLY A 74 -17.70 25.13 -20.42
CA GLY A 74 -16.98 26.29 -19.88
C GLY A 74 -15.54 26.08 -19.37
N LEU A 75 -14.58 26.58 -20.15
CA LEU A 75 -13.38 27.20 -19.58
C LEU A 75 -13.81 28.27 -18.55
N ASP A 76 -12.94 28.50 -17.56
CA ASP A 76 -13.05 29.47 -16.46
C ASP A 76 -13.90 29.04 -15.26
N ALA A 77 -13.25 28.50 -14.23
CA ALA A 77 -13.11 29.24 -12.97
C ALA A 77 -12.39 28.39 -11.90
N TYR A 78 -11.50 29.10 -11.21
CA TYR A 78 -11.21 28.95 -9.79
C TYR A 78 -10.11 27.95 -9.37
N MET A 79 -8.90 28.50 -9.31
CA MET A 79 -7.91 28.13 -8.29
C MET A 79 -8.58 28.16 -6.90
N VAL A 80 -8.79 27.00 -6.29
CA VAL A 80 -8.84 26.90 -4.83
C VAL A 80 -7.50 26.38 -4.35
N SER A 81 -6.69 27.34 -3.91
CA SER A 81 -5.57 27.10 -3.01
C SER A 81 -6.14 26.70 -1.66
N ALA A 82 -6.11 25.41 -1.32
CA ALA A 82 -6.37 24.95 0.03
C ALA A 82 -5.31 23.92 0.47
N ARG A 83 -4.27 24.39 1.18
CA ARG A 83 -3.42 23.52 1.99
C ARG A 83 -4.15 23.16 3.29
N PRO A 84 -4.12 21.88 3.71
CA PRO A 84 -3.69 21.59 5.09
C PRO A 84 -2.77 20.36 5.14
N ARG A 85 -1.56 20.52 5.68
CA ARG A 85 -1.13 20.27 7.09
C ARG A 85 -0.64 18.83 7.35
N ARG A 86 0.69 18.75 7.47
CA ARG A 86 1.51 17.95 8.42
C ARG A 86 1.08 16.51 8.68
N GLY A 87 1.90 15.59 8.18
CA GLY A 87 2.14 14.30 8.82
C GLY A 87 1.99 13.10 7.91
N ALA A 88 2.97 12.84 7.04
CA ALA A 88 3.20 11.51 6.50
C ALA A 88 4.68 11.33 6.20
N ARG A 89 5.27 10.30 6.79
CA ARG A 89 6.62 9.80 6.53
C ARG A 89 6.83 9.67 5.01
N ARG A 90 7.87 10.34 4.49
CA ARG A 90 8.43 10.00 3.18
C ARG A 90 9.18 8.68 3.32
N ASP A 91 8.46 7.59 3.11
CA ASP A 91 9.04 6.33 2.68
C ASP A 91 8.34 6.00 1.37
N GLU A 92 8.89 6.52 0.29
CA GLU A 92 8.49 6.11 -1.04
C GLU A 92 9.70 6.28 -1.95
N SER A 93 10.53 5.24 -1.94
CA SER A 93 11.48 4.93 -3.00
C SER A 93 10.69 4.59 -4.28
N GLN A 94 10.00 5.59 -4.84
CA GLN A 94 9.41 5.47 -6.15
C GLN A 94 10.55 5.70 -7.14
N GLN A 95 11.31 4.63 -7.41
CA GLN A 95 12.10 4.56 -8.63
C GLN A 95 11.11 4.59 -9.79
N PRO A 96 11.19 5.59 -10.70
CA PRO A 96 10.37 5.57 -11.90
C PRO A 96 10.81 4.38 -12.75
N VAL A 97 9.85 3.60 -13.23
CA VAL A 97 10.08 2.61 -14.29
C VAL A 97 10.34 3.39 -15.57
N HIS A 98 11.61 3.49 -15.98
CA HIS A 98 12.00 4.11 -17.23
C HIS A 98 11.80 3.08 -18.35
N ASP A 99 10.87 3.36 -19.26
CA ASP A 99 10.81 2.68 -20.55
C ASP A 99 12.14 3.00 -21.26
N GLY A 100 12.90 1.97 -21.65
CA GLY A 100 14.33 2.04 -21.94
C GLY A 100 14.72 2.79 -23.23
N SER A 101 14.22 4.01 -23.42
CA SER A 101 14.66 4.90 -24.48
C SER A 101 16.02 5.48 -24.11
N VAL A 102 17.08 4.92 -24.72
CA VAL A 102 18.43 5.48 -24.65
C VAL A 102 18.44 6.79 -25.44
N VAL A 103 18.83 7.88 -24.77
CA VAL A 103 18.94 9.23 -25.35
C VAL A 103 20.39 9.70 -25.26
N THR A 104 20.84 10.48 -26.25
CA THR A 104 22.18 11.08 -26.27
C THR A 104 22.16 12.48 -25.67
N CYS A 105 23.19 12.84 -24.91
CA CYS A 105 23.36 14.17 -24.32
C CYS A 105 23.47 15.26 -25.41
N PRO A 106 22.59 16.28 -25.41
CA PRO A 106 22.60 17.34 -26.42
C PRO A 106 23.74 18.35 -26.28
N VAL A 107 24.43 18.38 -25.12
CA VAL A 107 25.50 19.36 -24.87
C VAL A 107 26.84 18.87 -25.42
N CYS A 108 27.15 17.57 -25.29
CA CYS A 108 28.44 17.02 -25.69
C CYS A 108 28.35 15.97 -26.82
N GLY A 109 27.20 15.34 -27.02
CA GLY A 109 27.01 14.29 -28.04
C GLY A 109 27.74 12.97 -27.77
N VAL A 110 28.45 12.83 -26.64
CA VAL A 110 29.29 11.65 -26.34
C VAL A 110 28.70 10.74 -25.26
N PHE A 111 27.70 11.22 -24.52
CA PHE A 111 27.10 10.47 -23.41
C PHE A 111 25.73 9.92 -23.83
N GLU A 112 25.54 8.60 -23.76
CA GLU A 112 24.30 7.90 -24.09
C GLU A 112 23.77 7.16 -22.85
N GLY A 113 22.49 7.35 -22.53
CA GLY A 113 21.85 6.70 -21.40
C GLY A 113 20.37 7.05 -21.27
N ASP A 114 19.75 6.58 -20.19
CA ASP A 114 18.36 6.93 -19.90
C ASP A 114 18.21 8.43 -19.62
N GLU A 115 16.99 8.95 -19.79
CA GLU A 115 16.67 10.38 -19.68
C GLU A 115 17.19 11.01 -18.38
N THR A 116 17.09 10.26 -17.28
CA THR A 116 17.57 10.69 -15.96
C THR A 116 19.09 10.79 -15.90
N ALA A 117 19.80 9.80 -16.45
CA ALA A 117 21.25 9.80 -16.53
C ALA A 117 21.76 10.95 -17.41
N VAL A 118 21.11 11.19 -18.55
CA VAL A 118 21.41 12.32 -19.43
C VAL A 118 21.15 13.65 -18.71
N ALA A 119 20.03 13.79 -18.00
CA ALA A 119 19.72 15.01 -17.25
C ALA A 119 20.79 15.33 -16.18
N HIS A 120 21.25 14.32 -15.43
CA HIS A 120 22.31 14.49 -14.44
C HIS A 120 23.66 14.87 -15.09
N HIS A 121 23.99 14.26 -16.23
CA HIS A 121 25.21 14.61 -16.98
C HIS A 121 25.15 16.04 -17.54
N VAL A 122 24.00 16.44 -18.12
CA VAL A 122 23.77 17.79 -18.66
C VAL A 122 23.93 18.85 -17.56
N ALA A 123 23.40 18.60 -16.36
CA ALA A 123 23.54 19.52 -15.24
C ALA A 123 25.02 19.79 -14.84
N GLY A 124 25.92 18.83 -15.08
CA GLY A 124 27.35 19.00 -14.84
C GLY A 124 28.04 19.98 -15.78
N HIS A 125 27.55 20.16 -17.01
CA HIS A 125 28.13 21.12 -17.97
C HIS A 125 27.81 22.59 -17.64
N PHE A 126 26.75 22.84 -16.87
CA PHE A 126 26.31 24.21 -16.51
C PHE A 126 26.76 24.64 -15.10
N ALA A 127 27.51 23.79 -14.40
CA ALA A 127 27.95 24.03 -13.03
C ALA A 127 29.37 24.62 -12.94
N ASP A 128 29.96 25.05 -14.07
CA ASP A 128 31.22 25.80 -14.18
C ASP A 128 30.97 27.21 -14.71
#